data_AF-A0A928XZ86-F1
#
_entry.id   AF-A0A928XZ86-F1
#
_cell.length_a   1.000
_cell.length_b   1.000
_cell.length_c   1.000
_cell.angle_alpha   90.00
_cell.angle_beta   90.00
_cell.angle_gamma   90.00
#
_symmetry.space_group_name_H-M   'P 1'
#
loop_
_entity.id
_entity.type
_entity.pdbx_description
1 polymer ?
#
loop_
_entity_poly.entity_id
_entity_poly.type
_entity_poly.pdbx_seq_one_letter_code
_entity_poly.pdbx_strand_id
1 'polypeptide(L)'
;MTTAAPIIVSERSGAIAVLRRTASGGWERRLVTAGGVWPVLNPARDAVAVSVVRQDGDFIRSTIELFSLDGTHLRTLHQTPKGVGPIIAPRVPHYAAWSPRGDVLSYVAQSSYGLTLFLSDVDGAFVSDPIINGAPIFSAWCPDNNFLGVHAGDELAVIEVEGSRTTANVAERAAGFRTPAFSDDANIMAYALPSEPGVAIMRAHFQGTGGREVHRLPGGVAMAFRPGTQELTVALTRQPGSGVFDELWTVDMGREAATAQLLWRGPLAAFFWSPTGDRMVTVVPTHTGDGRFSAWLLDAGGRFAGATEPFVPSIDYRTVLGFFDQFSTSHMLWSPDGQAFLLAGRLAGDGVSAAFGDPVGDYVLLWPARRGAPLEVVAPGDVAFFPPRRE
;
A
#
# COMPACT_ATOMS: atom_id res chain seq x y z
N MET A 1 3.92 -10.40 23.56
CA MET A 1 2.57 -10.58 23.00
C MET A 1 2.73 -10.97 21.56
N THR A 2 2.21 -12.14 21.22
CA THR A 2 2.37 -12.80 19.92
C THR A 2 1.12 -12.48 19.09
N THR A 3 1.28 -11.92 17.89
CA THR A 3 0.13 -11.62 17.02
C THR A 3 -0.62 -12.92 16.68
N ALA A 4 -1.94 -12.92 16.89
CA ALA A 4 -2.80 -14.06 16.55
C ALA A 4 -3.29 -14.01 15.09
N ALA A 5 -3.15 -12.86 14.43
CA ALA A 5 -3.61 -12.68 13.05
C ALA A 5 -2.77 -13.51 12.07
N PRO A 6 -3.40 -14.15 11.05
CA PRO A 6 -2.67 -14.79 9.97
C PRO A 6 -1.88 -13.77 9.16
N ILE A 7 -0.83 -14.24 8.50
CA ILE A 7 -0.06 -13.45 7.53
C ILE A 7 -0.20 -14.13 6.17
N ILE A 8 -0.47 -13.37 5.11
CA ILE A 8 -0.34 -13.88 3.73
C ILE A 8 1.07 -13.56 3.22
N VAL A 9 1.75 -14.55 2.65
CA VAL A 9 3.12 -14.42 2.14
C VAL A 9 3.14 -14.71 0.64
N SER A 10 3.88 -13.87 -0.09
CA SER A 10 4.31 -14.12 -1.46
C SER A 10 5.73 -14.69 -1.45
N GLU A 11 5.87 -15.96 -1.82
CA GLU A 11 7.14 -16.66 -1.84
C GLU A 11 7.88 -16.45 -3.17
N ARG A 12 9.21 -16.54 -3.14
CA ARG A 12 10.06 -16.46 -4.34
C ARG A 12 9.71 -17.49 -5.42
N SER A 13 9.18 -18.64 -5.00
CA SER A 13 8.69 -19.70 -5.89
C SER A 13 7.47 -19.28 -6.72
N GLY A 14 6.83 -18.16 -6.39
CA GLY A 14 5.51 -17.76 -6.87
C GLY A 14 4.36 -18.35 -6.05
N ALA A 15 4.64 -19.17 -5.03
CA ALA A 15 3.58 -19.65 -4.15
C ALA A 15 3.04 -18.51 -3.27
N ILE A 16 1.72 -18.50 -3.10
CA ILE A 16 1.05 -17.69 -2.08
C ILE A 16 0.61 -18.63 -0.95
N ALA A 17 0.98 -18.30 0.28
CA ALA A 17 0.66 -19.09 1.46
C ALA A 17 0.11 -18.22 2.60
N VAL A 18 -0.75 -18.82 3.42
CA VAL A 18 -1.18 -18.26 4.70
C VAL A 18 -0.33 -18.89 5.79
N LEU A 19 0.27 -18.06 6.64
CA LEU A 19 0.97 -18.47 7.85
C LEU A 19 0.12 -18.15 9.07
N ARG A 20 -0.12 -19.14 9.92
CA ARG A 20 -0.84 -18.98 11.19
C ARG A 20 0.08 -19.31 12.35
N ARG A 21 -0.02 -18.52 13.42
CA ARG A 21 0.79 -18.78 14.61
C ARG A 21 0.25 -19.97 15.39
N THR A 22 1.14 -20.89 15.74
CA THR A 22 0.84 -22.10 16.51
C THR A 22 0.90 -21.83 18.02
N ALA A 23 0.29 -22.70 18.82
CA ALA A 23 0.36 -22.61 20.29
C ALA A 23 1.80 -22.73 20.83
N SER A 24 2.69 -23.42 20.11
CA SER A 24 4.13 -23.52 20.41
C SER A 24 4.94 -22.27 20.01
N GLY A 25 4.30 -21.26 19.42
CA GLY A 25 4.93 -19.99 19.05
C GLY A 25 5.53 -19.93 17.64
N GLY A 26 5.63 -21.05 16.93
CA GLY A 26 6.07 -21.13 15.53
C GLY A 26 4.93 -20.89 14.52
N TRP A 27 5.22 -21.06 13.23
CA TRP A 27 4.28 -20.79 12.13
C TRP A 27 3.85 -22.06 11.40
N GLU A 28 2.54 -22.26 11.27
CA GLU A 28 1.94 -23.26 10.40
C GLU A 28 1.68 -22.65 9.03
N ARG A 29 2.19 -23.29 7.98
CA ARG A 29 2.04 -22.87 6.59
C ARG A 29 0.91 -23.62 5.91
N ARG A 30 0.00 -22.89 5.27
CA ARG A 30 -1.01 -23.43 4.37
C ARG A 30 -0.90 -22.79 3.00
N LEU A 31 -0.76 -23.62 1.95
CA LEU A 31 -0.70 -23.14 0.57
C LEU A 31 -2.08 -22.62 0.13
N VAL A 32 -2.10 -21.46 -0.52
CA VAL A 32 -3.29 -20.92 -1.21
C VAL A 32 -3.23 -21.23 -2.70
N THR A 33 -2.13 -20.86 -3.34
CA THR A 33 -1.88 -21.17 -4.76
C THR A 33 -0.38 -21.36 -4.98
N ALA A 34 0.00 -22.22 -5.92
CA ALA A 34 1.39 -22.47 -6.27
C ALA A 34 2.01 -21.38 -7.19
N GLY A 35 1.18 -20.49 -7.74
CA GLY A 35 1.64 -19.47 -8.68
C GLY A 35 0.80 -18.20 -8.62
N GLY A 36 1.42 -17.10 -8.20
CA GLY A 36 0.86 -15.77 -8.10
C GLY A 36 1.81 -14.80 -7.41
N VAL A 37 1.42 -13.52 -7.40
CA VAL A 37 2.13 -12.42 -6.74
C VAL A 37 1.10 -11.40 -6.23
N TRP A 38 1.53 -10.47 -5.38
CA TRP A 38 0.71 -9.36 -4.88
C TRP A 38 -0.64 -9.81 -4.28
N PRO A 39 -0.63 -10.64 -3.23
CA PRO A 39 -1.87 -11.03 -2.58
C PRO A 39 -2.50 -9.85 -1.80
N VAL A 40 -3.80 -9.65 -1.98
CA VAL A 40 -4.59 -8.61 -1.30
C VAL A 40 -5.71 -9.28 -0.52
N LEU A 41 -5.61 -9.27 0.81
CA LEU A 41 -6.61 -9.86 1.70
C LEU A 41 -7.89 -9.04 1.69
N ASN A 42 -9.03 -9.72 1.56
CA ASN A 42 -10.34 -9.08 1.63
C ASN A 42 -10.61 -8.63 3.09
N PRO A 43 -11.10 -7.41 3.34
CA PRO A 43 -11.33 -6.91 4.69
C PRO A 43 -12.48 -7.63 5.41
N ALA A 44 -13.51 -8.07 4.69
CA ALA A 44 -14.73 -8.64 5.26
C ALA A 44 -14.82 -10.17 5.18
N ARG A 45 -14.01 -10.82 4.34
CA ARG A 45 -14.10 -12.26 4.03
C ARG A 45 -12.77 -12.96 4.25
N ASP A 46 -12.81 -14.26 4.54
CA ASP A 46 -11.62 -15.13 4.55
C ASP A 46 -11.20 -15.48 3.11
N ALA A 47 -10.87 -14.45 2.34
CA ALA A 47 -10.49 -14.54 0.94
C ALA A 47 -9.31 -13.62 0.61
N VAL A 48 -8.60 -13.95 -0.47
CA VAL A 48 -7.44 -13.23 -0.98
C VAL A 48 -7.50 -13.15 -2.49
N ALA A 49 -7.37 -11.93 -3.03
CA ALA A 49 -7.16 -11.72 -4.46
C ALA A 49 -5.66 -11.84 -4.77
N VAL A 50 -5.31 -12.55 -5.84
CA VAL A 50 -3.92 -12.82 -6.23
C VAL A 50 -3.75 -12.50 -7.70
N SER A 51 -2.69 -11.77 -8.04
CA SER A 51 -2.29 -11.56 -9.44
C SER A 51 -1.57 -12.79 -9.97
N VAL A 52 -2.02 -13.32 -11.09
CA VAL A 52 -1.44 -14.51 -11.72
C VAL A 52 -1.04 -14.16 -13.15
N VAL A 53 0.18 -14.54 -13.54
CA VAL A 53 0.68 -14.40 -14.92
C VAL A 53 1.03 -15.78 -15.45
N ARG A 54 0.43 -16.17 -16.58
CA ARG A 54 0.60 -17.50 -17.19
C ARG A 54 0.75 -17.40 -18.70
N GLN A 55 1.47 -18.36 -19.27
CA GLN A 55 1.47 -18.59 -20.71
C GLN A 55 0.11 -19.17 -21.14
N ASP A 56 -0.52 -18.57 -22.14
CA ASP A 56 -1.77 -19.02 -22.76
C ASP A 56 -1.57 -19.11 -24.28
N GLY A 57 -1.22 -20.31 -24.75
CA GLY A 57 -0.78 -20.53 -26.13
C GLY A 57 0.47 -19.71 -26.45
N ASP A 58 0.38 -18.84 -27.45
CA ASP A 58 1.51 -18.01 -27.92
C ASP A 58 1.66 -16.66 -27.20
N PHE A 59 0.78 -16.34 -26.25
CA PHE A 59 0.85 -15.07 -25.52
C PHE A 59 0.83 -15.27 -24.01
N ILE A 60 1.35 -14.27 -23.29
CA ILE A 60 1.30 -14.24 -21.83
C ILE A 60 0.04 -13.48 -21.43
N ARG A 61 -0.71 -14.05 -20.50
CA ARG A 61 -1.94 -13.48 -19.95
C ARG A 61 -1.76 -13.22 -18.46
N SER A 62 -2.35 -12.13 -17.97
CA SER A 62 -2.53 -11.90 -16.55
C SER A 62 -4.00 -12.00 -16.14
N THR A 63 -4.23 -12.53 -14.93
CA THR A 63 -5.54 -12.60 -14.28
C THR A 63 -5.44 -12.12 -12.84
N ILE A 64 -6.58 -11.73 -12.28
CA ILE A 64 -6.75 -11.61 -10.83
C ILE A 64 -7.66 -12.74 -10.41
N GLU A 65 -7.16 -13.62 -9.55
CA GLU A 65 -7.88 -14.80 -9.07
C GLU A 65 -8.21 -14.62 -7.59
N LEU A 66 -9.43 -14.94 -7.20
CA LEU A 66 -9.89 -14.95 -5.82
C LEU A 66 -9.81 -16.37 -5.27
N PHE A 67 -9.16 -16.51 -4.12
CA PHE A 67 -9.09 -17.76 -3.38
C PHE A 67 -9.62 -17.55 -1.96
N SER A 68 -10.17 -18.59 -1.36
CA SER A 68 -10.29 -18.65 0.09
C SER A 68 -8.90 -18.84 0.73
N LEU A 69 -8.76 -18.50 2.01
CA LEU A 69 -7.49 -18.70 2.75
C LEU A 69 -7.09 -20.17 2.94
N ASP A 70 -7.94 -21.08 2.49
CA ASP A 70 -7.78 -22.51 2.63
C ASP A 70 -7.20 -23.16 1.35
N GLY A 71 -7.12 -22.39 0.26
CA GLY A 71 -6.62 -22.79 -1.06
C GLY A 71 -7.70 -23.04 -2.10
N THR A 72 -8.98 -23.04 -1.72
CA THR A 72 -10.08 -23.19 -2.68
C THR A 72 -10.16 -21.97 -3.59
N HIS A 73 -10.01 -22.16 -4.91
CA HIS A 73 -10.29 -21.14 -5.91
C HIS A 73 -11.78 -20.81 -5.91
N LEU A 74 -12.10 -19.53 -5.80
CA LEU A 74 -13.48 -19.04 -5.71
C LEU A 74 -13.95 -18.49 -7.05
N ARG A 75 -13.15 -17.63 -7.69
CA ARG A 75 -13.50 -16.98 -8.97
C ARG A 75 -12.33 -16.26 -9.61
N THR A 76 -12.44 -15.98 -10.90
CA THR A 76 -11.61 -14.99 -11.59
C THR A 76 -12.29 -13.62 -11.53
N LEU A 77 -11.55 -12.57 -11.16
CA LEU A 77 -12.03 -11.19 -11.05
C LEU A 77 -11.62 -10.34 -12.26
N HIS A 78 -10.49 -10.67 -12.89
CA HIS A 78 -9.99 -10.00 -14.08
C HIS A 78 -9.31 -10.98 -15.00
N GLN A 79 -9.44 -10.73 -16.31
CA GLN A 79 -8.67 -11.42 -17.31
C GLN A 79 -8.22 -10.44 -18.40
N THR A 80 -6.91 -10.32 -18.58
CA THR A 80 -6.35 -9.47 -19.63
C THR A 80 -6.75 -9.97 -21.02
N PRO A 81 -7.26 -9.10 -21.91
CA PRO A 81 -7.63 -9.48 -23.27
C PRO A 81 -6.44 -10.00 -24.09
N LYS A 82 -6.73 -10.80 -25.13
CA LYS A 82 -5.69 -11.27 -26.05
C LYS A 82 -5.03 -10.09 -26.75
N GLY A 83 -3.69 -10.11 -26.84
CA GLY A 83 -2.90 -9.07 -27.50
C GLY A 83 -2.60 -7.84 -26.63
N VAL A 84 -3.08 -7.80 -25.38
CA VAL A 84 -2.73 -6.77 -24.40
C VAL A 84 -1.60 -7.28 -23.50
N GLY A 85 -0.65 -6.39 -23.17
CA GLY A 85 0.48 -6.73 -22.30
C GLY A 85 0.01 -7.16 -20.89
N PRO A 86 0.66 -8.16 -20.26
CA PRO A 86 0.16 -8.75 -19.02
C PRO A 86 0.56 -8.00 -17.73
N ILE A 87 1.41 -6.97 -17.82
CA ILE A 87 1.99 -6.30 -16.64
C ILE A 87 1.99 -4.78 -16.76
N ILE A 88 1.83 -4.10 -15.62
CA ILE A 88 1.89 -2.63 -15.53
C ILE A 88 3.28 -2.12 -15.15
N ALA A 89 4.09 -2.93 -14.46
CA ALA A 89 5.49 -2.66 -14.14
C ALA A 89 6.25 -3.98 -13.92
N PRO A 90 7.60 -3.98 -13.88
CA PRO A 90 8.38 -5.18 -13.59
C PRO A 90 7.90 -5.87 -12.31
N ARG A 91 7.55 -7.16 -12.41
CA ARG A 91 6.97 -7.99 -11.33
C ARG A 91 5.63 -7.52 -10.75
N VAL A 92 4.98 -6.50 -11.33
CA VAL A 92 3.68 -5.99 -10.89
C VAL A 92 2.68 -6.15 -12.04
N PRO A 93 1.91 -7.25 -12.07
CA PRO A 93 0.89 -7.46 -13.08
C PRO A 93 -0.26 -6.46 -12.94
N HIS A 94 -0.67 -6.23 -11.69
CA HIS A 94 -1.75 -5.33 -11.32
C HIS A 94 -1.41 -4.62 -10.00
N TYR A 95 -1.99 -3.44 -9.79
CA TYR A 95 -2.25 -2.92 -8.44
C TYR A 95 -3.72 -3.19 -8.11
N ALA A 96 -4.04 -3.62 -6.90
CA ALA A 96 -5.42 -3.92 -6.51
C ALA A 96 -5.70 -3.48 -5.06
N ALA A 97 -6.93 -3.01 -4.81
CA ALA A 97 -7.40 -2.55 -3.51
C ALA A 97 -8.89 -2.86 -3.33
N TRP A 98 -9.23 -3.54 -2.23
CA TRP A 98 -10.62 -3.79 -1.88
C TRP A 98 -11.30 -2.51 -1.38
N SER A 99 -12.58 -2.36 -1.69
CA SER A 99 -13.47 -1.45 -0.99
C SER A 99 -13.48 -1.76 0.51
N PRO A 100 -13.78 -0.79 1.40
CA PRO A 100 -13.82 -1.02 2.85
C PRO A 100 -14.70 -2.21 3.28
N ARG A 101 -15.86 -2.41 2.62
CA ARG A 101 -16.76 -3.55 2.87
C ARG A 101 -16.31 -4.85 2.19
N GLY A 102 -15.29 -4.79 1.33
CA GLY A 102 -14.74 -5.96 0.63
C GLY A 102 -15.68 -6.54 -0.42
N ASP A 103 -16.64 -5.75 -0.91
CA ASP A 103 -17.62 -6.13 -1.92
C ASP A 103 -17.19 -5.79 -3.35
N VAL A 104 -16.29 -4.82 -3.52
CA VAL A 104 -15.77 -4.39 -4.82
C VAL A 104 -14.25 -4.37 -4.79
N LEU A 105 -13.60 -4.95 -5.81
CA LEU A 105 -12.17 -4.82 -6.02
C LEU A 105 -11.91 -3.72 -7.06
N SER A 106 -11.18 -2.67 -6.68
CA SER A 106 -10.56 -1.77 -7.65
C SER A 106 -9.19 -2.30 -8.04
N TYR A 107 -8.85 -2.22 -9.33
CA TYR A 107 -7.55 -2.67 -9.78
C TYR A 107 -7.09 -1.95 -11.04
N VAL A 108 -5.78 -1.76 -11.16
CA VAL A 108 -5.12 -1.16 -12.33
C VAL A 108 -4.49 -2.27 -13.17
N ALA A 109 -4.84 -2.31 -14.45
CA ALA A 109 -4.33 -3.28 -15.41
C ALA A 109 -4.05 -2.61 -16.76
N GLN A 110 -3.30 -3.29 -17.63
CA GLN A 110 -3.22 -2.90 -19.04
C GLN A 110 -4.52 -3.25 -19.77
N SER A 111 -4.92 -2.39 -20.70
CA SER A 111 -6.06 -2.60 -21.59
C SER A 111 -5.70 -2.20 -23.03
N SER A 112 -6.65 -2.36 -23.96
CA SER A 112 -6.51 -1.84 -25.33
C SER A 112 -6.39 -0.30 -25.39
N TYR A 113 -6.74 0.40 -24.31
CA TYR A 113 -6.65 1.86 -24.18
C TYR A 113 -5.44 2.31 -23.34
N GLY A 114 -4.51 1.40 -23.05
CA GLY A 114 -3.38 1.64 -22.16
C GLY A 114 -3.68 1.27 -20.70
N LEU A 115 -3.02 1.95 -19.76
CA LEU A 115 -3.22 1.71 -18.34
C LEU A 115 -4.64 2.15 -17.92
N THR A 116 -5.37 1.29 -17.23
CA THR A 116 -6.79 1.49 -16.94
C THR A 116 -7.13 0.99 -15.54
N LEU A 117 -7.95 1.76 -14.83
CA LEU A 117 -8.59 1.38 -13.58
C LEU A 117 -9.90 0.65 -13.89
N PHE A 118 -10.09 -0.50 -13.26
CA PHE A 118 -11.28 -1.32 -13.36
C PHE A 118 -11.93 -1.55 -12.00
N LEU A 119 -13.22 -1.89 -12.02
CA LEU A 119 -13.95 -2.44 -10.87
C LEU A 119 -14.45 -3.85 -11.17
N SER A 120 -14.43 -4.71 -10.16
CA SER A 120 -15.08 -6.03 -10.18
C SER A 120 -15.78 -6.31 -8.86
N ASP A 121 -17.07 -6.64 -8.93
CA ASP A 121 -17.86 -7.05 -7.78
C ASP A 121 -17.44 -8.45 -7.30
N VAL A 122 -17.31 -8.64 -5.98
CA VAL A 122 -16.84 -9.90 -5.38
C VAL A 122 -17.80 -11.08 -5.60
N ASP A 123 -19.10 -10.82 -5.71
CA ASP A 123 -20.16 -11.82 -5.95
C ASP A 123 -20.91 -11.61 -7.27
N GLY A 124 -20.61 -10.52 -7.99
CA GLY A 124 -21.29 -10.18 -9.25
C GLY A 124 -20.83 -11.05 -10.42
N ALA A 125 -21.46 -10.81 -11.58
CA ALA A 125 -21.06 -11.43 -12.83
C ALA A 125 -19.59 -11.11 -13.17
N PHE A 126 -18.95 -11.97 -13.98
CA PHE A 126 -17.62 -11.69 -14.50
C PHE A 126 -17.68 -10.49 -15.45
N VAL A 127 -17.47 -9.31 -14.89
CA VAL A 127 -17.40 -8.02 -15.58
C VAL A 127 -16.13 -7.34 -15.15
N SER A 128 -15.29 -6.95 -16.11
CA SER A 128 -14.17 -6.04 -15.90
C SER A 128 -14.62 -4.68 -16.39
N ASP A 129 -15.15 -3.86 -15.47
CA ASP A 129 -15.74 -2.55 -15.82
C ASP A 129 -14.66 -1.48 -15.90
N PRO A 130 -14.28 -0.97 -17.09
CA PRO A 130 -13.26 0.07 -17.21
C PRO A 130 -13.84 1.42 -16.76
N ILE A 131 -13.20 2.04 -15.77
CA ILE A 131 -13.71 3.30 -15.19
C ILE A 131 -12.94 4.50 -15.71
N ILE A 132 -11.62 4.49 -15.58
CA ILE A 132 -10.73 5.59 -15.96
C ILE A 132 -9.48 5.02 -16.61
N ASN A 133 -9.09 5.57 -17.75
CA ASN A 133 -7.78 5.35 -18.37
C ASN A 133 -6.88 6.56 -18.15
N GLY A 134 -5.57 6.32 -18.06
CA GLY A 134 -4.57 7.36 -17.82
C GLY A 134 -3.26 6.75 -17.35
N ALA A 135 -2.18 7.53 -17.34
CA ALA A 135 -0.92 7.06 -16.80
C ALA A 135 -0.13 8.22 -16.18
N PRO A 136 0.39 8.07 -14.95
CA PRO A 136 0.14 6.97 -14.00
C PRO A 136 -1.31 6.99 -13.46
N ILE A 137 -1.72 5.92 -12.76
CA ILE A 137 -3.01 5.86 -12.03
C ILE A 137 -2.75 5.53 -10.57
N PHE A 138 -3.26 6.38 -9.69
CA PHE A 138 -3.31 6.15 -8.25
C PHE A 138 -4.75 6.29 -7.74
N SER A 139 -5.13 5.47 -6.78
CA SER A 139 -6.48 5.47 -6.24
C SER A 139 -6.52 5.13 -4.75
N ALA A 140 -7.53 5.63 -4.07
CA ALA A 140 -7.83 5.32 -2.68
C ALA A 140 -9.34 5.29 -2.48
N TRP A 141 -9.82 4.32 -1.71
CA TRP A 141 -11.23 4.24 -1.32
C TRP A 141 -11.53 5.24 -0.21
N CYS A 142 -12.69 5.88 -0.30
CA CYS A 142 -13.29 6.56 0.84
C CYS A 142 -13.76 5.50 1.86
N PRO A 143 -13.54 5.69 3.17
CA PRO A 143 -13.98 4.74 4.20
C PRO A 143 -15.48 4.47 4.24
N ASP A 144 -16.32 5.34 3.64
CA ASP A 144 -17.77 5.17 3.55
C ASP A 144 -18.23 4.07 2.57
N ASN A 145 -17.29 3.44 1.85
CA ASN A 145 -17.51 2.43 0.81
C ASN A 145 -18.17 2.93 -0.48
N ASN A 146 -18.55 4.21 -0.56
CA ASN A 146 -19.29 4.73 -1.69
C ASN A 146 -18.37 5.39 -2.73
N PHE A 147 -17.30 6.06 -2.30
CA PHE A 147 -16.48 6.85 -3.20
C PHE A 147 -15.08 6.27 -3.44
N LEU A 148 -14.57 6.42 -4.66
CA LEU A 148 -13.19 6.11 -5.03
C LEU A 148 -12.53 7.37 -5.59
N GLY A 149 -11.51 7.89 -4.90
CA GLY A 149 -10.67 8.96 -5.41
C GLY A 149 -9.63 8.40 -6.38
N VAL A 150 -9.48 9.01 -7.56
CA VAL A 150 -8.59 8.55 -8.62
C VAL A 150 -7.79 9.71 -9.17
N HIS A 151 -6.47 9.63 -9.06
CA HIS A 151 -5.51 10.51 -9.72
C HIS A 151 -4.97 9.79 -10.95
N ALA A 152 -5.35 10.24 -12.14
CA ALA A 152 -4.99 9.64 -13.41
C ALA A 152 -4.35 10.70 -14.32
N GLY A 153 -3.06 10.55 -14.62
CA GLY A 153 -2.32 11.59 -15.35
C GLY A 153 -2.26 12.89 -14.55
N ASP A 154 -2.87 13.95 -15.07
CA ASP A 154 -3.02 15.27 -14.44
C ASP A 154 -4.42 15.51 -13.87
N GLU A 155 -5.34 14.57 -14.01
CA GLU A 155 -6.71 14.68 -13.52
C GLU A 155 -6.87 13.99 -12.16
N LEU A 156 -7.56 14.66 -11.24
CA LEU A 156 -8.08 14.07 -10.02
C LEU A 156 -9.61 14.05 -10.11
N ALA A 157 -10.18 12.87 -9.93
CA ALA A 157 -11.62 12.65 -9.94
C ALA A 157 -12.07 11.83 -8.71
N VAL A 158 -13.36 11.94 -8.38
CA VAL A 158 -14.04 11.05 -7.44
C VAL A 158 -15.14 10.31 -8.21
N ILE A 159 -15.18 9.00 -8.05
CA ILE A 159 -16.20 8.14 -8.64
C ILE A 159 -17.15 7.70 -7.54
N GLU A 160 -18.45 7.90 -7.74
CA GLU A 160 -19.49 7.24 -6.96
C GLU A 160 -19.58 5.78 -7.42
N VAL A 161 -19.36 4.82 -6.53
CA VAL A 161 -19.35 3.39 -6.87
C VAL A 161 -20.70 2.75 -6.55
N GLU A 162 -21.34 3.11 -5.44
CA GLU A 162 -22.70 2.68 -5.15
C GLU A 162 -23.69 3.65 -5.84
N GLY A 163 -24.50 3.16 -6.77
CA GLY A 163 -25.54 3.98 -7.43
C GLY A 163 -25.25 4.28 -8.89
N SER A 164 -25.08 5.56 -9.25
CA SER A 164 -25.17 6.03 -10.63
C SER A 164 -23.87 5.90 -11.44
N ARG A 165 -22.76 5.54 -10.80
CA ARG A 165 -21.41 5.52 -11.38
C ARG A 165 -20.97 6.86 -11.97
N THR A 166 -21.42 7.96 -11.35
CA THR A 166 -20.99 9.30 -11.77
C THR A 166 -19.56 9.57 -11.36
N THR A 167 -18.81 10.13 -12.30
CA THR A 167 -17.46 10.66 -12.08
C THR A 167 -17.55 12.18 -11.95
N ALA A 168 -17.09 12.70 -10.82
CA ALA A 168 -16.93 14.13 -10.58
C ALA A 168 -15.46 14.52 -10.67
N ASN A 169 -15.13 15.48 -11.54
CA ASN A 169 -13.79 16.06 -11.59
C ASN A 169 -13.56 16.92 -10.34
N VAL A 170 -12.44 16.70 -9.67
CA VAL A 170 -11.99 17.46 -8.48
C VAL A 170 -10.95 18.51 -8.89
N ALA A 171 -10.03 18.13 -9.77
CA ALA A 171 -9.03 19.02 -10.33
C ALA A 171 -8.54 18.52 -11.70
N GLU A 172 -8.29 19.46 -12.61
CA GLU A 172 -7.77 19.18 -13.97
C GLU A 172 -6.23 19.25 -14.05
N ARG A 173 -5.55 19.66 -12.98
CA ARG A 173 -4.09 19.85 -12.94
C ARG A 173 -3.49 19.38 -11.62
N ALA A 174 -3.91 18.21 -11.16
CA ALA A 174 -3.31 17.52 -10.04
C ALA A 174 -1.87 17.10 -10.38
N ALA A 175 -0.90 17.55 -9.58
CA ALA A 175 0.49 17.13 -9.71
C ALA A 175 1.26 17.37 -8.41
N GLY A 176 2.43 16.74 -8.31
CA GLY A 176 3.29 16.83 -7.12
C GLY A 176 2.83 15.93 -5.97
N PHE A 177 1.86 15.06 -6.18
CA PHE A 177 1.49 13.95 -5.29
C PHE A 177 1.06 12.74 -6.14
N ARG A 178 0.80 11.59 -5.49
CA ARG A 178 0.29 10.38 -6.17
C ARG A 178 -1.11 10.05 -5.71
N THR A 179 -1.25 9.49 -4.52
CA THR A 179 -2.54 8.99 -4.02
C THR A 179 -3.27 10.06 -3.21
N PRO A 180 -4.55 10.37 -3.49
CA PRO A 180 -5.34 11.18 -2.57
C PRO A 180 -5.56 10.42 -1.24
N ALA A 181 -5.72 11.14 -0.14
CA ALA A 181 -5.94 10.53 1.17
C ALA A 181 -7.33 10.88 1.70
N PHE A 182 -8.00 9.94 2.34
CA PHE A 182 -9.29 10.15 3.00
C PHE A 182 -9.15 10.00 4.52
N SER A 183 -9.85 10.83 5.28
CA SER A 183 -9.94 10.67 6.74
C SER A 183 -10.86 9.51 7.10
N ASP A 184 -10.59 8.83 8.21
CA ASP A 184 -11.34 7.64 8.66
C ASP A 184 -12.84 7.90 8.87
N ASP A 185 -13.21 9.14 9.18
CA ASP A 185 -14.61 9.58 9.34
C ASP A 185 -15.30 9.92 8.01
N ALA A 186 -14.63 9.68 6.88
CA ALA A 186 -15.09 9.97 5.52
C ALA A 186 -15.47 11.43 5.26
N ASN A 187 -15.04 12.38 6.11
CA ASN A 187 -15.43 13.79 5.98
C ASN A 187 -14.46 14.62 5.12
N ILE A 188 -13.22 14.15 4.96
CA ILE A 188 -12.16 14.92 4.32
C ILE A 188 -11.44 14.08 3.29
N MET A 189 -11.29 14.66 2.10
CA MET A 189 -10.28 14.26 1.12
C MET A 189 -9.13 15.28 1.12
N ALA A 190 -7.91 14.77 1.25
CA ALA A 190 -6.67 15.52 1.09
C ALA A 190 -6.03 15.19 -0.25
N TYR A 191 -5.58 16.23 -0.96
CA TYR A 191 -4.87 16.13 -2.23
C TYR A 191 -3.91 17.31 -2.37
N ALA A 192 -3.11 17.36 -3.44
CA ALA A 192 -2.22 18.49 -3.68
C ALA A 192 -2.40 19.09 -5.08
N LEU A 193 -2.13 20.38 -5.22
CA LEU A 193 -2.10 21.10 -6.49
C LEU A 193 -0.76 21.84 -6.65
N PRO A 194 -0.26 22.03 -7.88
CA PRO A 194 0.93 22.84 -8.13
C PRO A 194 0.80 24.25 -7.54
N SER A 195 1.83 24.70 -6.83
CA SER A 195 1.89 26.03 -6.22
C SER A 195 3.33 26.46 -6.05
N GLU A 196 3.80 27.38 -6.90
CA GLU A 196 5.23 27.73 -6.96
C GLU A 196 5.74 28.45 -5.69
N PRO A 197 6.86 28.01 -5.08
CA PRO A 197 7.59 26.76 -5.37
C PRO A 197 6.90 25.55 -4.70
N GLY A 198 6.70 24.47 -5.45
CA GLY A 198 6.18 23.20 -4.92
C GLY A 198 4.67 22.99 -5.07
N VAL A 199 4.00 22.64 -3.98
CA VAL A 199 2.57 22.27 -3.97
C VAL A 199 1.79 22.95 -2.85
N ALA A 200 0.49 23.13 -3.10
CA ALA A 200 -0.52 23.46 -2.12
C ALA A 200 -1.22 22.18 -1.67
N ILE A 201 -1.26 21.93 -0.36
CA ILE A 201 -2.08 20.90 0.26
C ILE A 201 -3.52 21.41 0.30
N MET A 202 -4.42 20.63 -0.29
CA MET A 202 -5.82 20.95 -0.45
C MET A 202 -6.68 20.05 0.44
N ARG A 203 -7.80 20.60 0.89
CA ARG A 203 -8.86 19.91 1.62
C ARG A 203 -10.18 20.06 0.88
N ALA A 204 -10.81 18.94 0.52
CA ALA A 204 -12.20 18.92 0.09
C ALA A 204 -13.06 18.23 1.15
N HIS A 205 -14.20 18.82 1.47
CA HIS A 205 -15.25 18.14 2.23
C HIS A 205 -16.21 17.50 1.24
N PHE A 206 -16.61 16.25 1.47
CA PHE A 206 -17.54 15.55 0.57
C PHE A 206 -18.93 16.19 0.47
N GLN A 207 -19.32 17.00 1.48
CA GLN A 207 -20.56 17.77 1.49
C GLN A 207 -20.34 19.27 1.19
N GLY A 208 -19.12 19.68 0.81
CA GLY A 208 -18.75 21.07 0.57
C GLY A 208 -18.52 21.37 -0.92
N THR A 209 -18.59 22.66 -1.29
CA THR A 209 -18.23 23.10 -2.64
C THR A 209 -16.72 23.35 -2.73
N GLY A 210 -16.04 22.56 -3.57
CA GLY A 210 -14.64 22.78 -3.96
C GLY A 210 -13.60 22.51 -2.87
N GLY A 211 -12.34 22.37 -3.28
CA GLY A 211 -11.23 22.24 -2.35
C GLY A 211 -10.70 23.59 -1.87
N ARG A 212 -10.25 23.63 -0.62
CA ARG A 212 -9.61 24.78 0.01
C ARG A 212 -8.13 24.48 0.26
N GLU A 213 -7.27 25.45 -0.04
CA GLU A 213 -5.85 25.37 0.33
C GLU A 213 -5.69 25.46 1.86
N VAL A 214 -4.86 24.57 2.40
CA VAL A 214 -4.61 24.42 3.83
C VAL A 214 -3.17 24.79 4.19
N HIS A 215 -2.20 24.38 3.36
CA HIS A 215 -0.79 24.64 3.59
C HIS A 215 0.00 24.58 2.27
N ARG A 216 1.21 25.14 2.21
CA ARG A 216 2.11 25.02 1.06
C ARG A 216 3.42 24.37 1.47
N LEU A 217 3.95 23.50 0.62
CA LEU A 217 5.24 22.85 0.82
C LEU A 217 6.10 22.98 -0.44
N PRO A 218 7.44 23.14 -0.29
CA PRO A 218 8.33 23.50 -1.39
C PRO A 218 8.74 22.32 -2.28
N GLY A 219 7.93 21.27 -2.39
CA GLY A 219 8.29 20.04 -3.09
C GLY A 219 7.12 19.08 -3.25
N GLY A 220 7.40 17.90 -3.83
CA GLY A 220 6.41 16.84 -3.99
C GLY A 220 6.09 16.18 -2.66
N VAL A 221 4.88 15.64 -2.55
CA VAL A 221 4.33 15.11 -1.30
C VAL A 221 3.71 13.73 -1.46
N ALA A 222 3.82 12.93 -0.41
CA ALA A 222 3.04 11.71 -0.20
C ALA A 222 2.34 11.84 1.15
N MET A 223 1.08 11.44 1.24
CA MET A 223 0.20 11.83 2.35
C MET A 223 -0.56 10.63 2.90
N ALA A 224 -0.78 10.62 4.21
CA ALA A 224 -1.70 9.70 4.85
C ALA A 224 -2.27 10.34 6.12
N PHE A 225 -3.56 10.13 6.39
CA PHE A 225 -4.17 10.54 7.64
C PHE A 225 -3.65 9.67 8.79
N ARG A 226 -3.54 10.29 9.96
CA ARG A 226 -3.32 9.57 11.21
C ARG A 226 -4.65 8.91 11.63
N PRO A 227 -4.68 7.58 11.82
CA PRO A 227 -5.91 6.87 12.14
C PRO A 227 -6.66 7.44 13.35
N GLY A 228 -7.98 7.52 13.24
CA GLY A 228 -8.89 8.07 14.24
C GLY A 228 -8.86 9.59 14.38
N THR A 229 -8.19 10.31 13.49
CA THR A 229 -8.05 11.77 13.55
C THR A 229 -8.21 12.43 12.18
N GLN A 230 -8.30 13.75 12.17
CA GLN A 230 -8.19 14.57 10.95
C GLN A 230 -6.80 15.20 10.81
N GLU A 231 -5.77 14.62 11.45
CA GLU A 231 -4.37 15.04 11.27
C GLU A 231 -3.78 14.35 10.04
N LEU A 232 -3.32 15.14 9.06
CA LEU A 232 -2.67 14.64 7.86
C LEU A 232 -1.16 14.61 8.06
N THR A 233 -0.53 13.45 7.92
CA THR A 233 0.92 13.34 7.85
C THR A 233 1.38 13.46 6.40
N VAL A 234 2.37 14.31 6.16
CA VAL A 234 2.88 14.63 4.82
C VAL A 234 4.38 14.36 4.77
N ALA A 235 4.79 13.41 3.93
CA ALA A 235 6.19 13.21 3.56
C ALA A 235 6.56 14.13 2.39
N LEU A 236 7.52 15.01 2.60
CA LEU A 236 7.98 16.01 1.62
C LEU A 236 9.27 15.55 0.95
N THR A 237 9.35 15.66 -0.37
CA THR A 237 10.60 15.51 -1.14
C THR A 237 10.86 16.74 -2.00
N ARG A 238 12.05 17.31 -1.89
CA ARG A 238 12.55 18.38 -2.79
C ARG A 238 13.30 17.82 -3.99
N GLN A 239 13.62 16.52 -3.97
CA GLN A 239 14.32 15.82 -5.02
C GLN A 239 13.59 14.51 -5.34
N PRO A 240 12.48 14.56 -6.09
CA PRO A 240 11.68 13.37 -6.39
C PRO A 240 12.49 12.22 -7.02
N GLY A 241 13.53 12.55 -7.80
CA GLY A 241 14.42 11.56 -8.42
C GLY A 241 15.34 10.80 -7.46
N SER A 242 15.43 11.22 -6.19
CA SER A 242 16.24 10.52 -5.18
C SER A 242 15.61 9.23 -4.66
N GLY A 243 14.29 9.05 -4.86
CA GLY A 243 13.54 7.92 -4.33
C GLY A 243 13.33 7.97 -2.81
N VAL A 244 13.66 9.08 -2.15
CA VAL A 244 13.44 9.32 -0.72
C VAL A 244 12.80 10.69 -0.47
N PHE A 245 12.26 10.85 0.73
CA PHE A 245 11.69 12.08 1.27
C PHE A 245 12.66 12.68 2.30
N ASP A 246 12.55 13.99 2.50
CA ASP A 246 13.45 14.78 3.35
C ASP A 246 12.88 15.08 4.75
N GLU A 247 11.55 15.17 4.84
CA GLU A 247 10.84 15.70 6.01
C GLU A 247 9.48 15.03 6.17
N LEU A 248 9.03 14.88 7.42
CA LEU A 248 7.65 14.56 7.77
C LEU A 248 7.02 15.75 8.46
N TRP A 249 5.83 16.12 8.00
CA TRP A 249 4.99 17.17 8.56
C TRP A 249 3.68 16.60 9.05
N THR A 250 3.07 17.22 10.06
CA THR A 250 1.66 17.03 10.39
C THR A 250 0.88 18.31 10.10
N VAL A 251 -0.33 18.18 9.56
CA VAL A 251 -1.23 19.28 9.23
C VAL A 251 -2.61 18.96 9.83
N ASP A 252 -3.13 19.84 10.69
CA ASP A 252 -4.49 19.69 11.22
C ASP A 252 -5.52 20.06 10.13
N MET A 253 -6.18 19.05 9.55
CA MET A 253 -7.15 19.25 8.47
C MET A 253 -8.55 19.56 8.99
N GLY A 254 -8.83 19.40 10.28
CA GLY A 254 -10.16 19.64 10.86
C GLY A 254 -10.45 21.09 11.18
N ARG A 255 -9.42 21.92 11.30
CA ARG A 255 -9.55 23.35 11.63
C ARG A 255 -9.64 24.23 10.39
N GLU A 256 -10.31 25.37 10.49
CA GLU A 256 -10.30 26.37 9.41
C GLU A 256 -8.92 27.01 9.22
N ALA A 257 -8.23 27.31 10.32
CA ALA A 257 -6.85 27.77 10.32
C ALA A 257 -5.96 26.59 10.69
N ALA A 258 -5.59 25.80 9.68
CA ALA A 258 -4.76 24.64 9.87
C ALA A 258 -3.36 25.03 10.36
N THR A 259 -2.85 24.27 11.31
CA THR A 259 -1.48 24.38 11.79
C THR A 259 -0.66 23.25 11.19
N ALA A 260 0.46 23.60 10.56
CA ALA A 260 1.45 22.64 10.10
C ALA A 260 2.64 22.60 11.06
N GLN A 261 3.13 21.41 11.39
CA GLN A 261 4.27 21.23 12.28
C GLN A 261 5.23 20.19 11.69
N LEU A 262 6.53 20.48 11.74
CA LEU A 262 7.57 19.53 11.35
C LEU A 262 7.67 18.44 12.43
N LEU A 263 7.41 17.20 12.07
CA LEU A 263 7.55 16.04 12.95
C LEU A 263 8.97 15.46 12.92
N TRP A 264 9.59 15.42 11.74
CA TRP A 264 10.86 14.74 11.55
C TRP A 264 11.62 15.28 10.33
N ARG A 265 12.96 15.23 10.38
CA ARG A 265 13.87 15.68 9.32
C ARG A 265 14.96 14.64 9.07
N GLY A 266 15.16 14.26 7.81
CA GLY A 266 16.18 13.30 7.37
C GLY A 266 15.75 12.56 6.09
N PRO A 267 16.54 11.62 5.56
CA PRO A 267 16.09 10.77 4.45
C PRO A 267 15.15 9.66 4.94
N LEU A 268 13.95 9.54 4.37
CA LEU A 268 13.06 8.38 4.59
C LEU A 268 12.52 7.83 3.26
N ALA A 269 12.33 6.52 3.17
CA ALA A 269 11.68 5.90 2.01
C ALA A 269 10.16 5.91 2.12
N ALA A 270 9.63 5.65 3.32
CA ALA A 270 8.19 5.51 3.57
C ALA A 270 7.86 5.69 5.05
N PHE A 271 6.59 5.99 5.34
CA PHE A 271 6.03 5.89 6.69
C PHE A 271 4.71 5.13 6.70
N PHE A 272 4.40 4.48 7.81
CA PHE A 272 3.19 3.68 8.00
C PHE A 272 2.64 3.90 9.41
N TRP A 273 1.47 4.52 9.52
CA TRP A 273 0.78 4.65 10.80
C TRP A 273 0.34 3.29 11.33
N SER A 274 0.47 3.10 12.65
CA SER A 274 -0.17 1.98 13.34
C SER A 274 -1.70 2.15 13.27
N PRO A 275 -2.50 1.06 13.19
CA PRO A 275 -3.96 1.13 13.17
C PRO A 275 -4.60 1.83 14.38
N THR A 276 -3.85 2.02 15.46
CA THR A 276 -4.26 2.75 16.67
C THR A 276 -3.93 4.25 16.62
N GLY A 277 -3.16 4.70 15.64
CA GLY A 277 -2.77 6.11 15.47
C GLY A 277 -1.82 6.66 16.55
N ASP A 278 -1.34 5.85 17.50
CA ASP A 278 -0.43 6.30 18.58
C ASP A 278 1.04 6.40 18.14
N ARG A 279 1.41 5.69 17.07
CA ARG A 279 2.78 5.57 16.55
C ARG A 279 2.82 5.25 15.07
N MET A 280 3.97 5.50 14.45
CA MET A 280 4.25 5.15 13.07
C MET A 280 5.59 4.45 12.94
N VAL A 281 5.73 3.61 11.92
CA VAL A 281 7.04 3.12 11.47
C VAL A 281 7.49 3.95 10.27
N THR A 282 8.70 4.47 10.32
CA THR A 282 9.39 5.07 9.17
C THR A 282 10.50 4.12 8.70
N VAL A 283 10.65 3.95 7.40
CA VAL A 283 11.74 3.14 6.83
C VAL A 283 12.80 4.09 6.30
N VAL A 284 13.99 4.06 6.90
CA VAL A 284 15.06 5.01 6.63
C VAL A 284 16.28 4.31 6.04
N PRO A 285 16.96 4.88 5.03
CA PRO A 285 18.22 4.35 4.54
C PRO A 285 19.30 4.48 5.63
N THR A 286 20.19 3.50 5.71
CA THR A 286 21.34 3.58 6.62
C THR A 286 22.46 4.42 6.00
N HIS A 287 23.34 4.95 6.85
CA HIS A 287 24.43 5.85 6.43
C HIS A 287 25.55 5.17 5.61
N THR A 288 25.44 3.87 5.35
CA THR A 288 26.49 3.04 4.73
C THR A 288 26.44 3.05 3.20
N GLY A 289 25.37 3.55 2.57
CA GLY A 289 25.25 3.63 1.11
C GLY A 289 25.18 2.27 0.38
N ASP A 290 25.12 1.17 1.13
CA ASP A 290 25.10 -0.22 0.67
C ASP A 290 23.67 -0.74 0.40
N GLY A 291 22.70 0.17 0.25
CA GLY A 291 21.29 -0.16 0.00
C GLY A 291 20.54 -0.74 1.19
N ARG A 292 21.11 -0.64 2.40
CA ARG A 292 20.45 -1.08 3.64
C ARG A 292 19.51 -0.02 4.19
N PHE A 293 18.49 -0.52 4.88
CA PHE A 293 17.45 0.27 5.54
C PHE A 293 17.25 -0.22 6.97
N SER A 294 16.71 0.65 7.81
CA SER A 294 16.20 0.30 9.13
C SER A 294 14.76 0.79 9.26
N ALA A 295 13.92 0.02 9.95
CA ALA A 295 12.59 0.48 10.34
C ALA A 295 12.69 1.16 11.70
N TRP A 296 12.27 2.42 11.79
CA TRP A 296 12.29 3.23 12.99
C TRP A 296 10.86 3.46 13.46
N LEU A 297 10.60 3.19 14.73
CA LEU A 297 9.34 3.48 15.38
C LEU A 297 9.39 4.90 15.93
N LEU A 298 8.44 5.73 15.53
CA LEU A 298 8.20 7.06 16.07
C LEU A 298 6.85 7.09 16.80
N ASP A 299 6.74 7.86 17.88
CA ASP A 299 5.42 8.20 18.43
C ASP A 299 4.66 9.17 17.50
N ALA A 300 3.40 9.45 17.80
CA ALA A 300 2.59 10.36 17.00
C ALA A 300 3.16 11.79 16.88
N GLY A 301 4.03 12.20 17.81
CA GLY A 301 4.73 13.48 17.79
C GLY A 301 6.08 13.44 17.07
N GLY A 302 6.42 12.34 16.39
CA GLY A 302 7.68 12.18 15.65
C GLY A 302 8.88 11.81 16.53
N ARG A 303 8.69 11.51 17.82
CA ARG A 303 9.81 11.17 18.71
C ARG A 303 10.20 9.71 18.55
N PHE A 304 11.50 9.47 18.48
CA PHE A 304 12.06 8.12 18.35
C PHE A 304 11.72 7.21 19.54
N ALA A 305 11.08 6.08 19.24
CA ALA A 305 10.68 5.06 20.21
C ALA A 305 11.51 3.77 20.09
N GLY A 306 12.03 3.42 18.92
CA GLY A 306 12.88 2.24 18.73
C GLY A 306 13.26 2.03 17.26
N ALA A 307 14.13 1.07 16.97
CA ALA A 307 14.48 0.70 15.62
C ALA A 307 14.82 -0.79 15.51
N THR A 308 14.72 -1.30 14.30
CA THR A 308 15.26 -2.61 13.92
C THR A 308 16.75 -2.51 13.64
N GLU A 309 17.41 -3.67 13.58
CA GLU A 309 18.71 -3.77 12.91
C GLU A 309 18.57 -3.49 11.39
N PRO A 310 19.67 -3.14 10.70
CA PRO A 310 19.67 -2.93 9.25
C PRO A 310 19.35 -4.19 8.45
N PHE A 311 18.56 -4.03 7.40
CA PHE A 311 18.24 -5.08 6.43
C PHE A 311 18.32 -4.53 5.00
N VAL A 312 18.50 -5.42 4.03
CA VAL A 312 18.36 -5.10 2.60
C VAL A 312 16.94 -5.52 2.19
N PRO A 313 16.04 -4.58 1.86
CA PRO A 313 14.70 -4.91 1.38
C PRO A 313 14.70 -5.87 0.19
N SER A 314 13.69 -6.74 0.11
CA SER A 314 13.41 -7.50 -1.12
C SER A 314 12.98 -6.57 -2.26
N ILE A 315 12.91 -7.08 -3.49
CA ILE A 315 12.43 -6.28 -4.64
C ILE A 315 10.97 -5.84 -4.45
N ASP A 316 10.10 -6.75 -4.04
CA ASP A 316 8.68 -6.45 -3.92
C ASP A 316 8.39 -5.56 -2.71
N TYR A 317 9.11 -5.72 -1.60
CA TYR A 317 9.02 -4.80 -0.46
C TYR A 317 9.49 -3.39 -0.83
N ARG A 318 10.52 -3.23 -1.69
CA ARG A 318 10.89 -1.90 -2.21
C ARG A 318 9.77 -1.24 -3.01
N THR A 319 8.99 -2.00 -3.75
CA THR A 319 7.81 -1.46 -4.45
C THR A 319 6.77 -0.96 -3.45
N VAL A 320 6.50 -1.71 -2.37
CA VAL A 320 5.60 -1.26 -1.28
C VAL A 320 6.11 0.04 -0.64
N LEU A 321 7.41 0.14 -0.35
CA LEU A 321 8.00 1.36 0.20
C LEU A 321 7.92 2.52 -0.79
N GLY A 322 8.28 2.27 -2.04
CA GLY A 322 8.30 3.28 -3.10
C GLY A 322 6.93 3.90 -3.31
N PHE A 323 5.85 3.13 -3.19
CA PHE A 323 4.46 3.56 -3.39
C PHE A 323 3.62 3.47 -2.11
N PHE A 324 4.23 3.75 -0.94
CA PHE A 324 3.60 3.51 0.36
C PHE A 324 2.26 4.24 0.56
N ASP A 325 2.09 5.43 0.01
CA ASP A 325 0.86 6.23 0.04
C ASP A 325 -0.30 5.53 -0.68
N GLN A 326 0.00 4.66 -1.65
CA GLN A 326 -0.96 3.77 -2.26
C GLN A 326 -1.07 2.44 -1.50
N PHE A 327 0.06 1.75 -1.29
CA PHE A 327 0.07 0.39 -0.73
C PHE A 327 -0.39 0.33 0.74
N SER A 328 -0.21 1.39 1.52
CA SER A 328 -0.71 1.44 2.90
C SER A 328 -2.24 1.34 3.01
N THR A 329 -2.98 1.58 1.92
CA THR A 329 -4.44 1.45 1.87
C THR A 329 -4.91 0.03 1.53
N SER A 330 -4.05 -0.79 0.92
CA SER A 330 -4.43 -2.11 0.36
C SER A 330 -3.63 -3.28 0.93
N HIS A 331 -2.42 -3.03 1.42
CA HIS A 331 -1.44 -4.04 1.82
C HIS A 331 -0.91 -3.75 3.22
N MET A 332 -1.49 -4.38 4.23
CA MET A 332 -1.22 -4.04 5.63
C MET A 332 0.12 -4.64 6.12
N LEU A 333 1.08 -3.79 6.45
CA LEU A 333 2.33 -4.21 7.10
C LEU A 333 2.20 -4.27 8.62
N TRP A 334 1.32 -3.47 9.21
CA TRP A 334 0.99 -3.53 10.63
C TRP A 334 0.05 -4.69 10.92
N SER A 335 0.24 -5.36 12.05
CA SER A 335 -0.77 -6.25 12.58
C SER A 335 -2.04 -5.48 12.94
N PRO A 336 -3.24 -6.10 12.87
CA PRO A 336 -4.50 -5.41 13.15
C PRO A 336 -4.58 -4.75 14.53
N ASP A 337 -3.87 -5.32 15.51
CA ASP A 337 -3.76 -4.82 16.89
C ASP A 337 -2.66 -3.75 17.08
N GLY A 338 -1.95 -3.40 16.00
CA GLY A 338 -0.87 -2.42 15.97
C GLY A 338 0.39 -2.82 16.71
N GLN A 339 0.56 -4.08 17.14
CA GLN A 339 1.69 -4.50 17.99
C GLN A 339 2.90 -5.02 17.23
N ALA A 340 2.75 -5.40 15.96
CA ALA A 340 3.84 -5.90 15.15
C ALA A 340 3.83 -5.32 13.73
N PHE A 341 4.99 -5.32 13.11
CA PHE A 341 5.21 -4.77 11.79
C PHE A 341 5.99 -5.78 10.93
N LEU A 342 5.54 -6.00 9.69
CA LEU A 342 6.20 -6.87 8.74
C LEU A 342 7.27 -6.13 7.95
N LEU A 343 8.40 -6.80 7.75
CA LEU A 343 9.45 -6.41 6.82
C LEU A 343 9.70 -7.59 5.88
N ALA A 344 10.25 -7.34 4.70
CA ALA A 344 10.75 -8.41 3.85
C ALA A 344 12.09 -8.04 3.20
N GLY A 345 13.02 -8.99 3.22
CA GLY A 345 14.39 -8.80 2.78
C GLY A 345 15.39 -9.65 3.55
N ARG A 346 16.62 -9.14 3.69
CA ARG A 346 17.76 -9.89 4.24
C ARG A 346 18.43 -9.13 5.37
N LEU A 347 18.72 -9.81 6.47
CA LEU A 347 19.51 -9.23 7.55
C LEU A 347 20.99 -9.14 7.12
N ALA A 348 21.69 -8.13 7.65
CA ALA A 348 23.09 -7.86 7.28
C ALA A 348 24.05 -9.03 7.54
N GLY A 349 23.71 -9.96 8.45
CA GLY A 349 24.52 -11.13 8.82
C GLY A 349 24.22 -12.41 8.02
N ASP A 350 23.16 -12.45 7.20
CA ASP A 350 22.67 -13.69 6.57
C ASP A 350 23.35 -14.05 5.25
N GLY A 351 24.49 -13.41 4.94
CA GLY A 351 25.19 -13.61 3.67
C GLY A 351 25.85 -14.98 3.56
N VAL A 352 25.20 -15.93 2.87
CA VAL A 352 25.96 -16.95 2.12
C VAL A 352 26.55 -16.23 0.90
N SER A 353 27.85 -16.35 0.67
CA SER A 353 28.48 -15.78 -0.52
C SER A 353 27.74 -16.24 -1.78
N ALA A 354 27.48 -15.33 -2.72
CA ALA A 354 26.85 -15.63 -4.01
C ALA A 354 27.55 -16.79 -4.76
N ALA A 355 28.81 -17.08 -4.43
CA ALA A 355 29.58 -18.19 -4.96
C ALA A 355 29.08 -19.59 -4.54
N PHE A 356 28.30 -19.71 -3.45
CA PHE A 356 27.75 -20.99 -2.97
C PHE A 356 26.26 -21.16 -3.28
N GLY A 357 25.68 -20.23 -4.05
CA GLY A 357 24.25 -20.13 -4.26
C GLY A 357 23.53 -19.52 -3.07
N ASP A 358 22.29 -19.12 -3.33
CA ASP A 358 21.40 -18.54 -2.34
C ASP A 358 20.07 -19.32 -2.37
N PRO A 359 19.98 -20.42 -1.62
CA PRO A 359 18.85 -21.33 -1.72
C PRO A 359 17.57 -20.75 -1.10
N VAL A 360 17.66 -19.75 -0.22
CA VAL A 360 16.49 -19.22 0.50
C VAL A 360 16.01 -17.88 -0.06
N GLY A 361 16.93 -16.98 -0.47
CA GLY A 361 16.55 -15.64 -0.92
C GLY A 361 16.18 -14.71 0.23
N ASP A 362 15.12 -13.91 0.01
CA ASP A 362 14.58 -12.98 1.00
C ASP A 362 13.72 -13.69 2.04
N TYR A 363 13.63 -13.10 3.23
CA TYR A 363 12.78 -13.55 4.33
C TYR A 363 11.69 -12.54 4.61
N VAL A 364 10.54 -13.06 5.04
CA VAL A 364 9.56 -12.29 5.79
C VAL A 364 9.99 -12.25 7.24
N LEU A 365 10.06 -11.04 7.78
CA LEU A 365 10.48 -10.75 9.14
C LEU A 365 9.32 -10.10 9.89
N LEU A 366 9.11 -10.50 11.13
CA LEU A 366 8.13 -9.90 12.02
C LEU A 366 8.85 -9.13 13.12
N TRP A 367 8.57 -7.84 13.21
CA TRP A 367 9.07 -7.00 14.28
C TRP A 367 7.97 -6.73 15.31
N PRO A 368 8.09 -7.18 16.57
CA PRO A 368 7.30 -6.61 17.66
C PRO A 368 7.70 -5.14 17.80
N ALA A 369 6.83 -4.22 17.38
CA ALA A 369 7.18 -2.82 17.13
C ALA A 369 7.36 -2.04 18.45
N ARG A 370 8.47 -2.31 19.14
CA ARG A 370 8.87 -1.71 20.41
C ARG A 370 10.38 -1.72 20.53
N ARG A 371 10.91 -0.83 21.38
CA ARG A 371 12.35 -0.73 21.63
C ARG A 371 12.94 -2.07 22.09
N GLY A 372 14.07 -2.44 21.49
CA GLY A 372 14.86 -3.60 21.91
C GLY A 372 14.25 -4.97 21.60
N ALA A 373 13.13 -5.03 20.87
CA ALA A 373 12.59 -6.29 20.39
C ALA A 373 13.38 -6.79 19.16
N PRO A 374 13.81 -8.06 19.16
CA PRO A 374 14.50 -8.64 18.00
C PRO A 374 13.52 -8.88 16.84
N LEU A 375 14.06 -8.98 15.63
CA LEU A 375 13.32 -9.46 14.47
C LEU A 375 13.13 -10.98 14.56
N GLU A 376 11.90 -11.43 14.32
CA GLU A 376 11.56 -12.85 14.18
C GLU A 376 11.58 -13.21 12.69
N VAL A 377 12.40 -14.19 12.29
CA VAL A 377 12.35 -14.75 10.93
C VAL A 377 11.12 -15.65 10.84
N VAL A 378 10.15 -15.27 10.01
CA VAL A 378 8.86 -15.97 9.89
C VAL A 378 8.95 -17.11 8.89
N ALA A 379 9.33 -16.80 7.66
CA ALA A 379 9.45 -17.75 6.55
C ALA A 379 10.24 -17.11 5.38
N PRO A 380 10.72 -17.91 4.41
CA PRO A 380 11.17 -17.38 3.12
C PRO A 380 10.03 -16.64 2.40
N GLY A 381 10.34 -15.50 1.78
CA GLY A 381 9.35 -14.75 0.99
C GLY A 381 9.81 -13.36 0.60
N ASP A 382 9.24 -12.86 -0.51
CA ASP A 382 9.57 -11.55 -1.07
C ASP A 382 8.71 -10.45 -0.44
N VAL A 383 7.48 -10.74 -0.02
CA VAL A 383 6.63 -9.77 0.70
C VAL A 383 5.53 -10.50 1.49
N ALA A 384 5.01 -9.86 2.52
CA ALA A 384 3.92 -10.39 3.31
C ALA A 384 3.02 -9.29 3.89
N PHE A 385 1.77 -9.65 4.14
CA PHE A 385 0.76 -8.71 4.63
C PHE A 385 -0.13 -9.35 5.70
N PHE A 386 -0.55 -8.52 6.64
CA PHE A 386 -1.64 -8.84 7.55
C PHE A 386 -3.00 -8.60 6.89
N PRO A 387 -4.08 -9.21 7.41
CA PRO A 387 -5.42 -8.80 7.06
C PRO A 387 -5.68 -7.35 7.51
N PRO A 388 -6.57 -6.62 6.83
CA PRO A 388 -7.14 -5.39 7.37
C PRO A 388 -7.78 -5.62 8.74
N ARG A 389 -7.83 -4.57 9.56
CA ARG A 389 -8.57 -4.61 10.82
C ARG A 389 -10.06 -4.79 10.51
N ARG A 390 -10.69 -5.78 11.14
CA ARG A 390 -12.16 -5.92 11.16
C ARG A 390 -12.71 -4.99 12.23
N GLU A 391 -13.74 -4.23 11.87
CA GLU A 391 -14.53 -3.44 12.83
C GLU A 391 -15.39 -4.33 13.74
#